data_AF-A0A2V7A6V6-F1
#
_entry.id   AF-A0A2V7A6V6-F1
#
_cell.length_a   1.000
_cell.length_b   1.000
_cell.length_c   1.000
_cell.angle_alpha   90.00
_cell.angle_beta   90.00
_cell.angle_gamma   90.00
#
_symmetry.space_group_name_H-M   'P 1'
#
loop_
_entity.id
_entity.type
_entity.pdbx_description
1 polymer ?
#
loop_
_entity_poly.entity_id
_entity_poly.type
_entity_poly.pdbx_seq_one_letter_code
_entity_poly.pdbx_strand_id
1 'polypeptide(L)'
;MLLSMMPAGMDPPMDSVPTPVERQHVGVLTILSAVVLVLFLAFMAWLQYGGSRVEEMVEPERALALIVGRTMDLDEGIERGPAWERAVYRLLLSDRASDVAEALGWYEELAAASFDPAVDLHLAILEGESGRPASVRRRVDEWARRPDPMPALARLVAAAYLPESLDTGDAATLDDETLAEVLEPGWFRDRIAVRLAVRPGDAELLDRANASQAARSRPLLNRSRAMIVVELVLLVAGGLVLVRLVLRGDRLARIGAVVLPPPWRGRVGAGVLIRGGALGAITLVALYFFTFTGSDRPFARVALGVATNAAFLPVLLLARRRLLEPSGVPFAEGLGLMPAAGGMRRLLFVFLAVLSLGQLGGVAIDLAGRRVGLTAHWTEWFDRDLAWGPPLVVGLTVLDTVVLTPVFEEIVFRGLVFATLRRRFGVPGAALLSAGIFAIAHGYGVLGFAAVFWSGLLWAWAYERTGSLLPSIASHAADNLMASLSVVLALRV
;
A
#
# COMPACT_ATOMS: atom_id res chain seq x y z
N MET A 1 -53.84 -22.15 37.16
CA MET A 1 -55.21 -22.19 36.59
C MET A 1 -55.26 -21.04 35.59
N LEU A 2 -55.19 -21.20 34.27
CA LEU A 2 -55.73 -22.21 33.37
C LEU A 2 -54.74 -22.54 32.24
N LEU A 3 -54.76 -23.81 31.86
CA LEU A 3 -54.03 -24.47 30.78
C LEU A 3 -54.89 -24.50 29.51
N SER A 4 -54.21 -24.58 28.36
CA SER A 4 -54.62 -25.25 27.12
C SER A 4 -55.49 -24.48 26.11
N MET A 5 -54.93 -24.19 24.92
CA MET A 5 -55.15 -24.97 23.69
C MET A 5 -54.43 -24.29 22.51
N MET A 6 -53.27 -24.82 22.11
CA MET A 6 -52.72 -24.62 20.77
C MET A 6 -52.80 -25.97 20.03
N PRO A 7 -53.27 -26.02 18.77
CA PRO A 7 -53.20 -27.24 17.98
C PRO A 7 -51.76 -27.47 17.52
N ALA A 8 -51.26 -28.67 17.81
CA ALA A 8 -50.06 -29.21 17.21
C ALA A 8 -50.26 -29.46 15.71
N GLY A 9 -49.22 -29.19 14.91
CA GLY A 9 -49.11 -29.67 13.53
C GLY A 9 -49.27 -28.60 12.46
N MET A 10 -48.22 -27.81 12.23
CA MET A 10 -47.83 -27.34 10.89
C MET A 10 -46.32 -27.08 10.92
N ASP A 11 -45.55 -28.15 10.73
CA ASP A 11 -44.17 -28.03 10.27
C ASP A 11 -44.18 -27.31 8.91
N PRO A 12 -43.27 -26.36 8.66
CA PRO A 12 -43.15 -25.75 7.33
C PRO A 12 -42.81 -26.85 6.32
N PRO A 13 -43.54 -26.94 5.18
CA PRO A 13 -43.21 -27.92 4.17
C PRO A 13 -41.96 -27.40 3.47
N MET A 14 -40.76 -27.83 3.87
CA MET A 14 -39.53 -27.87 3.05
C MET A 14 -38.29 -28.46 3.75
N ASP A 15 -38.35 -28.94 5.01
CA ASP A 15 -37.15 -29.44 5.74
C ASP A 15 -37.04 -30.97 5.94
N SER A 16 -37.89 -31.79 5.30
CA SER A 16 -37.94 -33.24 5.55
C SER A 16 -37.67 -34.16 4.34
N VAL A 17 -36.81 -33.75 3.42
CA VAL A 17 -36.16 -34.72 2.51
C VAL A 17 -34.81 -35.09 3.11
N PRO A 18 -34.58 -36.34 3.56
CA PRO A 18 -33.24 -36.83 3.83
C PRO A 18 -32.46 -36.68 2.53
N THR A 19 -31.54 -35.70 2.46
CA THR A 19 -30.62 -35.61 1.34
C THR A 19 -29.86 -36.93 1.29
N PRO A 20 -29.89 -37.67 0.17
CA PRO A 20 -28.98 -38.79 0.02
C PRO A 20 -27.58 -38.24 0.28
N VAL A 21 -26.81 -38.89 1.14
CA VAL A 21 -25.36 -38.65 1.24
C VAL A 21 -24.78 -39.20 -0.06
N GLU A 22 -24.97 -38.45 -1.13
CA GLU A 22 -24.39 -38.71 -2.43
C GLU A 22 -22.88 -38.61 -2.23
N ARG A 23 -22.19 -39.75 -2.32
CA ARG A 23 -20.73 -39.81 -2.15
C ARG A 23 -20.10 -38.75 -3.04
N GLN A 24 -19.51 -37.75 -2.38
CA GLN A 24 -19.02 -36.51 -2.95
C GLN A 24 -17.80 -36.79 -3.83
N HIS A 25 -18.01 -37.04 -5.12
CA HIS A 25 -16.90 -37.14 -6.06
C HIS A 25 -16.47 -35.74 -6.46
N VAL A 26 -15.41 -35.23 -5.82
CA VAL A 26 -14.66 -34.09 -6.35
C VAL A 26 -14.03 -34.56 -7.65
N GLY A 27 -14.52 -34.05 -8.78
CA GLY A 27 -14.02 -34.48 -10.09
C GLY A 27 -12.51 -34.29 -10.21
N VAL A 28 -11.81 -35.24 -10.83
CA VAL A 28 -10.34 -35.28 -10.97
C VAL A 28 -9.76 -33.93 -11.42
N LEU A 29 -10.43 -33.27 -12.37
CA LEU A 29 -10.02 -31.95 -12.86
C LEU A 29 -9.99 -30.87 -11.75
N THR A 30 -10.93 -30.88 -10.81
CA THR A 30 -10.93 -29.94 -9.68
C THR A 30 -9.77 -30.23 -8.74
N ILE A 31 -9.44 -31.50 -8.51
CA ILE A 31 -8.30 -31.88 -7.66
C ILE A 31 -6.99 -31.42 -8.33
N LEU A 32 -6.81 -31.71 -9.61
CA LEU A 32 -5.64 -31.23 -10.37
C LEU A 32 -5.53 -29.70 -10.36
N SER A 33 -6.66 -29.00 -10.54
CA SER A 33 -6.69 -27.54 -10.47
C SER A 33 -6.33 -27.03 -9.06
N ALA A 34 -6.82 -27.69 -8.01
CA ALA A 34 -6.49 -27.34 -6.63
C ALA A 34 -4.99 -27.52 -6.36
N VAL A 35 -4.39 -28.61 -6.84
CA VAL A 35 -2.94 -28.84 -6.73
C VAL A 35 -2.16 -27.73 -7.44
N VAL A 36 -2.49 -27.40 -8.69
CA VAL A 36 -1.84 -26.31 -9.43
C VAL A 36 -1.96 -24.97 -8.68
N LEU A 37 -3.17 -24.64 -8.20
CA LEU A 37 -3.40 -23.40 -7.47
C LEU A 37 -2.62 -23.35 -6.15
N VAL A 38 -2.61 -24.44 -5.37
CA VAL A 38 -1.86 -24.51 -4.11
C VAL A 38 -0.36 -24.41 -4.35
N LEU A 39 0.18 -25.12 -5.35
CA LEU A 39 1.61 -25.03 -5.70
C LEU A 39 1.98 -23.61 -6.15
N PHE A 40 1.13 -22.97 -6.95
CA PHE A 40 1.33 -21.59 -7.36
C PHE A 40 1.32 -20.62 -6.17
N LEU A 41 0.33 -20.73 -5.28
CA LEU A 41 0.24 -19.88 -4.09
C LEU A 41 1.43 -20.10 -3.15
N ALA A 42 1.87 -21.35 -2.97
CA ALA A 42 3.04 -21.68 -2.17
C ALA A 42 4.33 -21.10 -2.78
N PHE A 43 4.47 -21.17 -4.10
CA PHE A 43 5.58 -20.54 -4.82
C PHE A 43 5.58 -19.02 -4.67
N MET A 44 4.43 -18.36 -4.85
CA MET A 44 4.30 -16.92 -4.66
C MET A 44 4.60 -16.51 -3.22
N ALA A 45 4.12 -17.26 -2.23
CA ALA A 45 4.44 -17.01 -0.82
C ALA A 45 5.94 -17.19 -0.54
N TRP A 46 6.58 -18.21 -1.14
CA TRP A 46 8.03 -18.39 -1.01
C TRP A 46 8.82 -17.23 -1.62
N LEU A 47 8.42 -16.73 -2.79
CA LEU A 47 9.03 -15.52 -3.37
C LEU A 47 8.85 -14.31 -2.44
N GLN A 48 7.63 -14.08 -1.96
CA GLN A 48 7.28 -12.88 -1.22
C GLN A 48 7.82 -12.82 0.22
N TYR A 49 8.05 -13.98 0.84
CA TYR A 49 8.49 -14.09 2.24
C TYR A 49 9.87 -14.73 2.42
N GLY A 50 10.49 -15.22 1.35
CA GLY A 50 11.76 -15.96 1.41
C GLY A 50 13.01 -15.12 1.12
N GLY A 51 12.88 -13.99 0.42
CA GLY A 51 13.99 -13.12 0.01
C GLY A 51 14.14 -11.83 0.84
N SER A 52 15.30 -11.18 0.71
CA SER A 52 15.49 -9.80 1.18
C SER A 52 14.74 -8.85 0.24
N ARG A 53 13.82 -8.05 0.78
CA ARG A 53 13.01 -7.12 -0.03
C ARG A 53 13.85 -6.08 -0.74
N VAL A 54 14.98 -5.70 -0.16
CA VAL A 54 15.91 -4.71 -0.71
C VAL A 54 16.68 -5.28 -1.90
N GLU A 55 17.04 -6.58 -1.87
CA GLU A 55 17.77 -7.23 -2.98
C GLU A 55 16.92 -7.38 -4.25
N GLU A 56 15.59 -7.45 -4.10
CA GLU A 56 14.66 -7.55 -5.23
C GLU A 56 14.39 -6.19 -5.91
N MET A 57 14.82 -5.08 -5.29
CA MET A 57 14.58 -3.75 -5.81
C MET A 57 15.59 -3.33 -6.87
N VAL A 58 15.11 -2.60 -7.87
CA VAL A 58 15.96 -1.99 -8.91
C VAL A 58 16.39 -0.60 -8.46
N GLU A 59 17.71 -0.35 -8.41
CA GLU A 59 18.31 0.89 -7.90
C GLU A 59 17.90 1.23 -6.44
N PRO A 60 18.04 0.30 -5.47
CA PRO A 60 17.59 0.52 -4.09
C PRO A 60 18.30 1.69 -3.41
N GLU A 61 19.57 1.96 -3.74
CA GLU A 61 20.36 3.08 -3.21
C GLU A 61 19.74 4.42 -3.57
N ARG A 62 19.39 4.59 -4.85
CA ARG A 62 18.74 5.80 -5.36
C ARG A 62 17.33 5.97 -4.81
N ALA A 63 16.57 4.87 -4.73
CA ALA A 63 15.20 4.90 -4.20
C ALA A 63 15.18 5.33 -2.74
N LEU A 64 16.02 4.72 -1.91
CA LEU A 64 16.07 5.05 -0.49
C LEU A 64 16.60 6.47 -0.25
N ALA A 65 17.62 6.91 -1.00
CA ALA A 65 18.13 8.28 -0.93
C ALA A 65 17.06 9.31 -1.30
N LEU A 66 16.25 9.04 -2.32
CA LEU A 66 15.13 9.92 -2.68
C LEU A 66 14.07 9.96 -1.57
N ILE A 67 13.65 8.80 -1.06
CA ILE A 67 12.63 8.71 -0.02
C ILE A 67 13.07 9.47 1.22
N VAL A 68 14.23 9.10 1.78
CA VAL A 68 14.73 9.69 3.02
C VAL A 68 15.01 11.17 2.81
N GLY A 69 15.63 11.56 1.69
CA GLY A 69 15.89 12.96 1.38
C GLY A 69 14.60 13.81 1.33
N ARG A 70 13.51 13.28 0.74
CA ARG A 70 12.22 13.97 0.66
C ARG A 70 11.51 14.04 2.00
N THR A 71 11.54 12.97 2.79
CA THR A 71 11.00 12.96 4.16
C THR A 71 11.71 14.01 5.02
N MET A 72 13.04 14.04 4.99
CA MET A 72 13.82 15.00 5.77
C MET A 72 13.63 16.46 5.29
N ASP A 73 13.52 16.70 3.98
CA ASP A 73 13.18 18.02 3.44
C ASP A 73 11.78 18.47 3.92
N LEU A 74 10.81 17.56 3.98
CA LEU A 74 9.46 17.83 4.50
C LEU A 74 9.50 18.16 6.00
N ASP A 75 10.21 17.39 6.80
CA ASP A 75 10.37 17.61 8.25
C ASP A 75 10.94 19.00 8.56
N GLU A 76 12.00 19.39 7.87
CA GLU A 76 12.59 20.72 7.99
C GLU A 76 11.61 21.83 7.59
N GLY A 77 10.76 21.58 6.59
CA GLY A 77 9.67 22.48 6.22
C GLY A 77 8.62 22.63 7.33
N ILE A 78 8.23 21.50 7.94
CA ILE A 78 7.27 21.44 9.05
C ILE A 78 7.83 22.15 10.29
N GLU A 79 9.10 21.95 10.63
CA GLU A 79 9.75 22.56 11.80
C GLU A 79 9.76 24.08 11.77
N ARG A 80 9.84 24.69 10.58
CA ARG A 80 9.75 26.15 10.39
C ARG A 80 8.33 26.68 10.40
N GLY A 81 7.34 25.79 10.39
CA GLY A 81 5.93 26.12 10.44
C GLY A 81 5.44 26.56 11.85
N PRO A 82 4.27 27.21 11.92
CA PRO A 82 3.63 27.56 13.18
C PRO A 82 3.35 26.33 14.05
N ALA A 83 3.29 26.52 15.37
CA ALA A 83 3.16 25.43 16.34
C ALA A 83 1.90 24.57 16.16
N TRP A 84 0.79 25.15 15.71
CA TRP A 84 -0.45 24.42 15.46
C TRP A 84 -0.30 23.47 14.25
N GLU A 85 0.43 23.89 13.22
CA GLU A 85 0.66 23.09 12.02
C GLU A 85 1.56 21.89 12.36
N ARG A 86 2.62 22.13 13.16
CA ARG A 86 3.46 21.05 13.71
C ARG A 86 2.69 20.07 14.58
N ALA A 87 1.63 20.51 15.26
CA ALA A 87 0.77 19.62 16.05
C ALA A 87 -0.11 18.74 15.15
N VAL A 88 -0.64 19.28 14.04
CA VAL A 88 -1.42 18.51 13.06
C VAL A 88 -0.53 17.47 12.36
N TYR A 89 0.66 17.86 11.92
CA TYR A 89 1.58 16.93 11.26
C TYR A 89 2.01 15.79 12.18
N ARG A 90 2.33 16.05 13.45
CA ARG A 90 2.66 14.97 14.41
C ARG A 90 1.52 13.99 14.69
N LEU A 91 0.27 14.37 14.40
CA LEU A 91 -0.87 13.47 14.54
C LEU A 91 -1.05 12.58 13.30
N LEU A 92 -0.87 13.17 12.11
CA LEU A 92 -1.13 12.53 10.83
C LEU A 92 0.09 11.81 10.24
N LEU A 93 1.29 12.29 10.56
CA LEU A 93 2.59 11.77 10.16
C LEU A 93 3.43 11.42 11.40
N SER A 94 4.60 10.83 11.18
CA SER A 94 5.66 10.64 12.18
C SER A 94 6.28 11.98 12.62
N ASP A 95 7.00 11.94 13.74
CA ASP A 95 7.91 13.04 14.09
C ASP A 95 9.31 12.78 13.53
N ARG A 96 10.08 13.86 13.36
CA ARG A 96 11.44 13.82 12.81
C ARG A 96 12.34 12.78 13.50
N ALA A 97 12.21 12.62 14.81
CA ALA A 97 13.02 11.64 15.55
C ALA A 97 12.67 10.20 15.15
N SER A 98 11.39 9.89 14.98
CA SER A 98 10.92 8.60 14.47
C SER A 98 11.35 8.39 13.02
N ASP A 99 11.23 9.42 12.16
CA ASP A 99 11.62 9.35 10.74
C ASP A 99 13.12 9.09 10.58
N VAL A 100 13.96 9.75 11.39
CA VAL A 100 15.41 9.49 11.40
C VAL A 100 15.72 8.07 11.90
N ALA A 101 15.01 7.59 12.94
CA ALA A 101 15.21 6.25 13.46
C ALA A 101 14.81 5.16 12.45
N GLU A 102 13.72 5.37 11.71
CA GLU A 102 13.28 4.49 10.64
C GLU A 102 14.25 4.50 9.45
N ALA A 103 14.68 5.69 9.02
CA ALA A 103 15.68 5.84 7.97
C ALA A 103 17.01 5.14 8.32
N LEU A 104 17.45 5.22 9.59
CA LEU A 104 18.61 4.47 10.07
C LEU A 104 18.44 2.97 9.88
N GLY A 105 17.30 2.41 10.28
CA GLY A 105 17.01 0.98 10.11
C GLY A 105 17.04 0.55 8.64
N TRP A 106 16.43 1.34 7.75
CA TRP A 106 16.44 1.06 6.32
C TRP A 106 17.83 1.14 5.69
N TYR A 107 18.65 2.12 6.09
CA TYR A 107 20.03 2.23 5.60
C TYR A 107 20.95 1.15 6.18
N GLU A 108 20.73 0.70 7.43
CA GLU A 108 21.44 -0.45 8.01
C GLU A 108 21.14 -1.74 7.23
N GLU A 109 19.88 -1.98 6.86
CA GLU A 109 19.48 -3.09 6.00
C GLU A 109 20.11 -2.98 4.60
N LEU A 110 20.03 -1.80 3.99
CA LEU A 110 20.62 -1.58 2.66
C LEU A 110 22.14 -1.72 2.65
N ALA A 111 22.84 -1.24 3.68
CA ALA A 111 24.29 -1.37 3.81
C ALA A 111 24.75 -2.83 3.95
N ALA A 112 23.87 -3.74 4.37
CA ALA A 112 24.17 -5.17 4.39
C ALA A 112 24.12 -5.81 2.97
N ALA A 113 23.41 -5.19 2.03
CA ALA A 113 23.18 -5.70 0.67
C ALA A 113 23.91 -4.90 -0.43
N SER A 114 24.27 -3.64 -0.18
CA SER A 114 24.93 -2.75 -1.14
C SER A 114 26.33 -2.35 -0.70
N PHE A 115 27.23 -2.23 -1.67
CA PHE A 115 28.61 -1.76 -1.47
C PHE A 115 28.83 -0.32 -1.96
N ASP A 116 27.75 0.40 -2.30
CA ASP A 116 27.84 1.79 -2.73
C ASP A 116 28.30 2.69 -1.56
N PRO A 117 29.43 3.42 -1.70
CA PRO A 117 29.92 4.34 -0.66
C PRO A 117 28.90 5.40 -0.23
N ALA A 118 27.95 5.78 -1.09
CA ALA A 118 26.91 6.75 -0.77
C ALA A 118 25.93 6.23 0.30
N VAL A 119 25.68 4.92 0.34
CA VAL A 119 24.83 4.28 1.37
C VAL A 119 25.47 4.44 2.74
N ASP A 120 26.76 4.09 2.82
CA ASP A 120 27.59 4.24 4.01
C ASP A 120 27.63 5.70 4.50
N LEU A 121 27.81 6.65 3.57
CA LEU A 121 27.81 8.09 3.84
C LEU A 121 26.48 8.59 4.40
N HIS A 122 25.36 8.26 3.75
CA HIS A 122 24.02 8.65 4.22
C HIS A 122 23.72 8.09 5.61
N LEU A 123 24.11 6.83 5.87
CA LEU A 123 23.98 6.21 7.17
C LEU A 123 24.78 6.96 8.24
N ALA A 124 26.03 7.34 7.96
CA ALA A 124 26.86 8.11 8.90
C ALA A 124 26.28 9.53 9.18
N ILE A 125 25.69 10.18 8.17
CA ILE A 125 25.00 11.47 8.34
C ILE A 125 23.80 11.30 9.28
N LEU A 126 22.96 10.28 9.07
CA LEU A 126 21.81 10.00 9.94
C LEU A 126 22.23 9.65 11.37
N GLU A 127 23.32 8.89 11.55
CA GLU A 127 23.87 8.60 12.87
C GLU A 127 24.32 9.88 13.59
N GLY A 128 24.98 10.78 12.86
CA GLY A 128 25.35 12.10 13.35
C GLY A 128 24.14 12.94 13.76
N GLU A 129 23.09 12.98 12.95
CA GLU A 129 21.85 13.70 13.26
C GLU A 129 21.05 13.08 14.40
N SER A 130 21.12 11.76 14.57
CA SER A 130 20.50 11.05 15.71
C SER A 130 21.27 11.21 17.03
N GLY A 131 22.39 11.94 17.04
CA GLY A 131 23.20 12.17 18.24
C GLY A 131 24.01 10.95 18.68
N ARG A 132 24.52 10.14 17.73
CA ARG A 132 25.35 8.94 18.01
C ARG A 132 26.84 9.15 17.65
N PRO A 133 27.57 10.10 18.27
CA PRO A 133 28.94 10.46 17.87
C PRO A 133 29.95 9.30 18.01
N ALA A 134 29.72 8.37 18.93
CA ALA A 134 30.56 7.18 19.08
C ALA A 134 30.43 6.22 17.87
N SER A 135 29.24 6.13 17.24
CA SER A 135 29.05 5.34 16.02
C SER A 135 29.77 5.99 14.86
N VAL A 136 29.58 7.31 14.70
CA VAL A 136 30.25 8.10 13.66
C VAL A 136 31.77 7.98 13.76
N ARG A 137 32.34 8.09 14.97
CA ARG A 137 33.79 7.94 15.21
C ARG A 137 34.31 6.59 14.76
N ARG A 138 33.60 5.50 15.10
CA ARG A 138 33.97 4.14 14.67
C ARG A 138 34.01 4.00 13.15
N ARG A 139 33.01 4.55 12.45
CA ARG A 139 32.96 4.53 10.98
C ARG A 139 34.10 5.32 10.37
N VAL A 140 34.35 6.53 10.85
CA VAL A 140 35.46 7.38 10.39
C VAL A 140 36.81 6.65 10.54
N ASP A 141 37.07 6.05 11.70
CA ASP A 141 38.32 5.31 11.96
C ASP A 141 38.46 4.07 11.07
N GLU A 142 37.35 3.43 10.71
CA GLU A 142 37.32 2.30 9.78
C GLU A 142 37.59 2.76 8.35
N TRP A 143 36.87 3.79 7.89
CA TRP A 143 36.92 4.30 6.53
C TRP A 143 38.26 4.94 6.18
N ALA A 144 38.95 5.54 7.15
CA ALA A 144 40.32 6.05 6.98
C ALA A 144 41.33 4.98 6.55
N ARG A 145 41.03 3.70 6.77
CA ARG A 145 41.89 2.55 6.41
C ARG A 145 41.39 1.80 5.15
N ARG A 146 40.26 2.21 4.57
CA ARG A 146 39.69 1.60 3.37
C ARG A 146 40.21 2.30 2.10
N PRO A 147 40.12 1.66 0.92
CA PRO A 147 40.43 2.31 -0.36
C PRO A 147 39.54 3.52 -0.66
N ASP A 148 39.98 4.37 -1.58
CA ASP A 148 39.18 5.49 -2.10
C ASP A 148 37.79 5.00 -2.60
N PRO A 149 36.72 5.79 -2.39
CA PRO A 149 36.68 7.16 -1.86
C PRO A 149 36.54 7.26 -0.32
N MET A 150 36.59 6.15 0.42
CA MET A 150 36.23 6.12 1.84
C MET A 150 37.03 7.07 2.75
N PRO A 151 38.36 7.26 2.59
CA PRO A 151 39.11 8.23 3.39
C PRO A 151 38.67 9.68 3.21
N ALA A 152 38.22 10.05 1.99
CA ALA A 152 37.67 11.38 1.73
C ALA A 152 36.33 11.58 2.46
N LEU A 153 35.45 10.57 2.40
CA LEU A 153 34.18 10.56 3.12
C LEU A 153 34.37 10.63 4.65
N ALA A 154 35.37 9.93 5.17
CA ALA A 154 35.72 9.94 6.58
C ALA A 154 36.07 11.36 7.07
N ARG A 155 36.91 12.08 6.31
CA ARG A 155 37.28 13.48 6.60
C ARG A 155 36.06 14.38 6.58
N LEU A 156 35.19 14.22 5.58
CA LEU A 156 33.96 15.01 5.46
C LEU A 156 33.02 14.83 6.66
N VAL A 157 32.73 13.58 7.01
CA VAL A 157 31.83 13.25 8.14
C VAL A 157 32.45 13.67 9.48
N ALA A 158 33.75 13.47 9.67
CA ALA A 158 34.45 13.95 10.86
C ALA A 158 34.37 15.49 10.99
N ALA A 159 34.57 16.21 9.87
CA ALA A 159 34.43 17.65 9.82
C ALA A 159 33.01 18.13 10.14
N ALA A 160 31.97 17.38 9.80
CA ALA A 160 30.60 17.74 10.13
C ALA A 160 30.20 17.38 11.58
N TYR A 161 30.63 16.21 12.09
CA TYR A 161 30.06 15.61 13.31
C TYR A 161 31.05 15.32 14.45
N LEU A 162 32.37 15.34 14.21
CA LEU A 162 33.40 15.04 15.20
C LEU A 162 34.39 16.22 15.36
N PRO A 163 34.01 17.28 16.07
CA PRO A 163 34.83 18.49 16.18
C PRO A 163 36.16 18.30 16.93
N GLU A 164 36.29 17.26 17.74
CA GLU A 164 37.49 16.99 18.54
C GLU A 164 38.67 16.39 17.74
N SER A 165 38.44 15.96 16.49
CA SER A 165 39.38 15.12 15.73
C SER A 165 40.13 15.82 14.59
N LEU A 166 39.98 17.14 14.41
CA LEU A 166 40.59 17.88 13.30
C LEU A 166 41.62 18.90 13.78
N ASP A 167 42.82 18.84 13.19
CA ASP A 167 43.72 19.98 13.16
C ASP A 167 43.10 21.07 12.27
N THR A 168 43.06 22.30 12.78
CA THR A 168 42.39 23.48 12.18
C THR A 168 42.76 23.82 10.73
N GLY A 169 43.80 23.20 10.15
CA GLY A 169 44.24 23.41 8.76
C GLY A 169 43.46 22.61 7.70
N ASP A 170 42.89 21.45 8.05
CA ASP A 170 42.19 20.57 7.08
C ASP A 170 40.72 20.95 6.85
N ALA A 171 40.14 21.80 7.70
CA ALA A 171 38.75 22.26 7.56
C ALA A 171 38.56 23.33 6.48
N ALA A 172 39.64 23.98 6.03
CA ALA A 172 39.60 25.11 5.09
C ALA A 172 39.45 24.71 3.61
N THR A 173 39.48 23.42 3.29
CA THR A 173 39.44 22.89 1.90
C THR A 173 38.10 22.27 1.51
N LEU A 174 37.10 22.27 2.41
CA LEU A 174 35.78 21.69 2.17
C LEU A 174 34.76 22.80 1.87
N ASP A 175 34.84 23.37 0.67
CA ASP A 175 33.86 24.33 0.16
C ASP A 175 32.69 23.64 -0.56
N ASP A 176 31.69 24.41 -1.00
CA ASP A 176 30.49 23.89 -1.68
C ASP A 176 30.79 23.20 -3.02
N GLU A 177 31.88 23.58 -3.68
CA GLU A 177 32.33 22.96 -4.93
C GLU A 177 32.84 21.53 -4.65
N THR A 178 33.65 21.37 -3.60
CA THR A 178 34.11 20.08 -3.12
C THR A 178 32.95 19.19 -2.65
N LEU A 179 31.92 19.77 -2.01
CA LEU A 179 30.70 19.04 -1.64
C LEU A 179 29.92 18.55 -2.87
N ALA A 180 29.91 19.33 -3.96
CA ALA A 180 29.21 18.99 -5.19
C ALA A 180 29.83 17.80 -5.94
N GLU A 181 31.13 17.59 -5.78
CA GLU A 181 31.83 16.45 -6.37
C GLU A 181 31.52 15.12 -5.67
N VAL A 182 31.16 15.19 -4.37
CA VAL A 182 31.02 14.01 -3.50
C VAL A 182 29.54 13.66 -3.24
N LEU A 183 28.66 14.66 -3.17
CA LEU A 183 27.26 14.48 -2.80
C LEU A 183 26.31 15.03 -3.86
N GLU A 184 25.35 14.20 -4.26
CA GLU A 184 24.25 14.63 -5.12
C GLU A 184 23.41 15.73 -4.42
N PRO A 185 22.77 16.63 -5.21
CA PRO A 185 21.88 17.63 -4.65
C PRO A 185 20.72 17.01 -3.86
N GLY A 186 20.55 17.43 -2.61
CA GLY A 186 19.49 16.91 -1.74
C GLY A 186 19.73 17.26 -0.28
N TRP A 187 18.88 16.69 0.58
CA TRP A 187 18.92 16.96 2.02
C TRP A 187 20.27 16.60 2.65
N PHE A 188 20.86 15.46 2.30
CA PHE A 188 22.15 14.99 2.86
C PHE A 188 23.29 15.99 2.61
N ARG A 189 23.38 16.52 1.38
CA ARG A 189 24.36 17.55 1.02
C ARG A 189 24.16 18.84 1.80
N ASP A 190 22.94 19.37 1.78
CA ASP A 190 22.63 20.61 2.49
C ASP A 190 22.88 20.46 4.00
N ARG A 191 22.64 19.26 4.56
CA ARG A 191 22.84 19.03 5.99
C ARG A 191 24.31 19.07 6.37
N ILE A 192 25.17 18.43 5.59
CA ILE A 192 26.62 18.52 5.76
C ILE A 192 27.08 19.98 5.60
N ALA A 193 26.61 20.69 4.56
CA ALA A 193 26.97 22.09 4.33
C ALA A 193 26.62 22.98 5.53
N VAL A 194 25.41 22.83 6.10
CA VAL A 194 25.01 23.55 7.32
C VAL A 194 25.93 23.22 8.50
N ARG A 195 26.26 21.94 8.71
CA ARG A 195 27.13 21.50 9.82
C ARG A 195 28.55 22.03 9.68
N LEU A 196 29.06 22.13 8.46
CA LEU A 196 30.36 22.70 8.16
C LEU A 196 30.34 24.21 8.34
N ALA A 197 29.36 24.92 7.80
CA ALA A 197 29.27 26.39 7.79
C ALA A 197 29.18 27.03 9.19
N VAL A 198 28.50 26.36 10.13
CA VAL A 198 28.35 26.85 11.52
C VAL A 198 29.70 26.94 12.25
N ARG A 199 30.74 26.22 11.81
CA ARG A 199 32.03 26.13 12.51
C ARG A 199 33.02 27.26 12.21
N PRO A 200 33.35 27.58 10.94
CA PRO A 200 34.20 28.72 10.61
C PRO A 200 33.43 30.05 10.66
N GLY A 201 32.09 30.02 10.81
CA GLY A 201 31.26 31.21 10.67
C GLY A 201 31.06 31.62 9.21
N ASP A 202 31.04 30.64 8.30
CA ASP A 202 30.82 30.86 6.87
C ASP A 202 29.34 31.13 6.61
N ALA A 203 28.96 32.40 6.76
CA ALA A 203 27.59 32.86 6.56
C ALA A 203 27.09 32.61 5.13
N GLU A 204 27.99 32.65 4.13
CA GLU A 204 27.61 32.48 2.73
C GLU A 204 27.24 31.02 2.42
N LEU A 205 28.04 30.05 2.89
CA LEU A 205 27.72 28.64 2.76
C LEU A 205 26.43 28.28 3.52
N LEU A 206 26.25 28.84 4.72
CA LEU A 206 25.05 28.64 5.52
C LEU A 206 23.79 29.17 4.82
N ASP A 207 23.85 30.39 4.27
CA ASP A 207 22.74 31.01 3.57
C ASP A 207 22.37 30.24 2.30
N ARG A 208 23.38 29.79 1.52
CA ARG A 208 23.14 28.96 0.33
C ARG A 208 22.50 27.62 0.67
N ALA A 209 23.01 26.91 1.67
CA ALA A 209 22.47 25.62 2.09
C ALA A 209 21.02 25.76 2.60
N ASN A 210 20.75 26.79 3.41
CA ASN A 210 19.39 27.08 3.89
C ASN A 210 18.45 27.48 2.73
N ALA A 211 18.92 28.26 1.76
CA ALA A 211 18.13 28.65 0.59
C ALA A 211 17.81 27.45 -0.32
N SER A 212 18.79 26.59 -0.59
CA SER A 212 18.66 25.32 -1.33
C SER A 212 17.60 24.42 -0.67
N GLN A 213 17.72 24.24 0.63
CA GLN A 213 16.82 23.40 1.42
C GLN A 213 15.40 24.01 1.51
N ALA A 214 15.27 25.34 1.66
CA ALA A 214 13.98 26.03 1.64
C ALA A 214 13.29 25.93 0.26
N ALA A 215 14.06 25.98 -0.83
CA ALA A 215 13.54 25.85 -2.19
C ALA A 215 12.95 24.46 -2.48
N ARG A 216 13.48 23.40 -1.85
CA ARG A 216 12.93 22.03 -1.97
C ARG A 216 11.79 21.75 -1.00
N SER A 217 11.90 22.16 0.26
CA SER A 217 10.91 21.88 1.30
C SER A 217 9.59 22.62 1.09
N ARG A 218 9.61 23.87 0.59
CA ARG A 218 8.39 24.69 0.44
C ARG A 218 7.37 24.12 -0.56
N PRO A 219 7.74 23.69 -1.78
CA PRO A 219 6.79 23.04 -2.69
C PRO A 219 6.24 21.73 -2.13
N LEU A 220 7.08 20.90 -1.49
CA LEU A 220 6.66 19.65 -0.86
C LEU A 220 5.62 19.92 0.23
N LEU A 221 5.91 20.84 1.15
CA LEU A 221 4.98 21.22 2.22
C LEU A 221 3.63 21.73 1.66
N ASN A 222 3.65 22.53 0.60
CA ASN A 222 2.42 23.00 -0.04
C ASN A 222 1.59 21.86 -0.65
N ARG A 223 2.23 20.87 -1.28
CA ARG A 223 1.56 19.68 -1.81
C ARG A 223 0.98 18.84 -0.66
N SER A 224 1.73 18.62 0.41
CA SER A 224 1.27 17.90 1.60
C SER A 224 0.09 18.60 2.28
N ARG A 225 0.10 19.94 2.37
CA ARG A 225 -1.05 20.73 2.85
C ARG A 225 -2.30 20.50 2.01
N ALA A 226 -2.16 20.56 0.68
CA ALA A 226 -3.28 20.33 -0.23
C ALA A 226 -3.88 18.93 -0.05
N MET A 227 -3.02 17.90 0.07
CA MET A 227 -3.46 16.53 0.30
C MET A 227 -4.21 16.38 1.63
N ILE A 228 -3.64 16.88 2.73
CA ILE A 228 -4.27 16.85 4.06
C ILE A 228 -5.63 17.57 4.05
N VAL A 229 -5.72 18.72 3.38
CA VAL A 229 -7.00 19.45 3.26
C VAL A 229 -8.04 18.62 2.51
N VAL A 230 -7.66 17.98 1.40
CA VAL A 230 -8.56 17.09 0.65
C VAL A 230 -9.03 15.93 1.51
N GLU A 231 -8.11 15.26 2.22
CA GLU A 231 -8.42 14.16 3.13
C GLU A 231 -9.36 14.59 4.25
N LEU A 232 -9.08 15.71 4.91
CA LEU A 232 -9.93 16.23 5.98
C LEU A 232 -11.32 16.61 5.46
N VAL A 233 -11.43 17.20 4.27
CA VAL A 233 -12.72 17.52 3.64
C VAL A 233 -13.49 16.24 3.35
N LEU A 234 -12.86 15.21 2.77
CA LEU A 234 -13.49 13.92 2.50
C LEU A 234 -13.94 13.23 3.79
N LEU A 235 -13.10 13.27 4.83
CA LEU A 235 -13.37 12.69 6.14
C LEU A 235 -14.54 13.37 6.85
N VAL A 236 -14.57 14.70 6.84
CA VAL A 236 -15.69 15.48 7.41
C VAL A 236 -16.96 15.24 6.62
N ALA A 237 -16.89 15.29 5.28
CA ALA A 237 -18.06 15.06 4.43
C ALA A 237 -18.64 13.65 4.64
N GLY A 238 -17.81 12.61 4.60
CA GLY A 238 -18.28 11.25 4.82
C GLY A 238 -18.67 10.96 6.27
N GLY A 239 -18.04 11.62 7.26
CA GLY A 239 -18.47 11.58 8.66
C GLY A 239 -19.87 12.17 8.85
N LEU A 240 -20.16 13.33 8.26
CA LEU A 240 -21.51 13.92 8.26
C LEU A 240 -22.53 13.00 7.58
N VAL A 241 -22.13 12.36 6.48
CA VAL A 241 -22.97 11.37 5.79
C VAL A 241 -23.20 10.15 6.66
N LEU A 242 -22.18 9.63 7.35
CA LEU A 242 -22.30 8.49 8.25
C LEU A 242 -23.26 8.79 9.40
N VAL A 243 -23.15 9.95 10.04
CA VAL A 243 -24.10 10.41 11.06
C VAL A 243 -25.52 10.44 10.49
N ARG A 244 -25.71 10.98 9.30
CA ARG A 244 -27.01 11.01 8.63
C ARG A 244 -27.54 9.61 8.31
N LEU A 245 -26.69 8.67 7.89
CA LEU A 245 -27.06 7.28 7.63
C LEU A 245 -27.52 6.59 8.92
N VAL A 246 -26.77 6.75 10.02
CA VAL A 246 -27.13 6.21 11.33
C VAL A 246 -28.46 6.77 11.81
N LEU A 247 -28.68 8.08 11.71
CA LEU A 247 -29.94 8.73 12.13
C LEU A 247 -31.15 8.35 11.28
N ARG A 248 -30.97 8.04 9.99
CA ARG A 248 -32.07 7.65 9.07
C ARG A 248 -32.27 6.13 8.94
N GLY A 249 -31.40 5.33 9.56
CA GLY A 249 -31.40 3.87 9.47
C GLY A 249 -31.07 3.32 8.07
N ASP A 250 -31.39 2.04 7.84
CA ASP A 250 -31.02 1.28 6.63
C ASP A 250 -31.64 1.79 5.29
N ARG A 251 -32.47 2.84 5.32
CA ARG A 251 -33.19 3.34 4.13
C ARG A 251 -32.29 3.86 2.99
N LEU A 252 -31.02 4.13 3.28
CA LEU A 252 -30.05 4.66 2.31
C LEU A 252 -29.00 3.64 1.83
N ALA A 253 -28.99 2.42 2.39
CA ALA A 253 -27.93 1.44 2.11
C ALA A 253 -28.10 0.72 0.77
N ARG A 254 -29.32 0.31 0.39
CA ARG A 254 -29.55 -0.42 -0.88
C ARG A 254 -29.29 0.47 -2.11
N ILE A 255 -28.27 0.10 -2.88
CA ILE A 255 -27.86 0.72 -4.15
C ILE A 255 -28.14 -0.22 -5.32
N GLY A 256 -27.81 -1.50 -5.19
CA GLY A 256 -28.04 -2.52 -6.20
C GLY A 256 -29.16 -3.48 -5.81
N ALA A 257 -29.48 -4.36 -6.76
CA ALA A 257 -30.53 -5.36 -6.62
C ALA A 257 -30.02 -6.77 -6.30
N VAL A 258 -28.70 -6.95 -6.12
CA VAL A 258 -28.11 -8.27 -5.83
C VAL A 258 -28.75 -8.87 -4.59
N VAL A 259 -29.06 -10.16 -4.70
CA VAL A 259 -29.51 -10.98 -3.59
C VAL A 259 -28.34 -11.80 -3.07
N LEU A 260 -27.98 -11.58 -1.80
CA LEU A 260 -27.01 -12.38 -1.06
C LEU A 260 -27.74 -13.21 0.00
N PRO A 261 -27.46 -14.52 0.13
CA PRO A 261 -26.48 -15.31 -0.64
C PRO A 261 -26.89 -15.53 -2.10
N PRO A 262 -25.92 -15.69 -3.02
CA PRO A 262 -26.15 -15.75 -4.47
C PRO A 262 -26.87 -17.05 -4.90
N PRO A 263 -27.53 -17.09 -6.07
CA PRO A 263 -28.37 -18.22 -6.48
C PRO A 263 -27.59 -19.53 -6.72
N TRP A 264 -26.28 -19.47 -6.94
CA TRP A 264 -25.46 -20.68 -7.12
C TRP A 264 -25.14 -21.38 -5.79
N ARG A 265 -24.98 -22.70 -5.85
CA ARG A 265 -24.57 -23.51 -4.70
C ARG A 265 -23.10 -23.23 -4.37
N GLY A 266 -22.77 -23.14 -3.07
CA GLY A 266 -21.40 -22.84 -2.61
C GLY A 266 -20.34 -23.79 -3.16
N ARG A 267 -20.63 -25.08 -3.31
CA ARG A 267 -19.72 -26.07 -3.93
C ARG A 267 -19.41 -25.79 -5.40
N VAL A 268 -20.38 -25.29 -6.15
CA VAL A 268 -20.20 -24.95 -7.58
C VAL A 268 -19.36 -23.68 -7.68
N GLY A 269 -19.64 -22.68 -6.84
CA GLY A 269 -18.81 -21.48 -6.72
C GLY A 269 -17.37 -21.81 -6.36
N ALA A 270 -17.14 -22.66 -5.35
CA ALA A 270 -15.81 -23.10 -4.96
C ALA A 270 -15.08 -23.84 -6.11
N GLY A 271 -15.78 -24.71 -6.83
CA GLY A 271 -15.22 -25.38 -8.01
C GLY A 271 -14.82 -24.41 -9.13
N VAL A 272 -15.59 -23.34 -9.34
CA VAL A 272 -15.26 -22.26 -10.30
C VAL A 272 -14.05 -21.47 -9.84
N LEU A 273 -13.98 -21.09 -8.56
CA LEU A 273 -12.84 -20.36 -8.00
C LEU A 273 -11.55 -21.16 -8.09
N ILE A 274 -11.58 -22.46 -7.74
CA ILE A 274 -10.41 -23.34 -7.81
C ILE A 274 -9.92 -23.51 -9.25
N ARG A 275 -10.82 -23.88 -10.18
CA ARG A 275 -10.45 -24.10 -11.59
C ARG A 275 -10.05 -22.81 -12.29
N GLY A 276 -10.78 -21.73 -12.04
CA GLY A 276 -10.49 -20.41 -12.57
C GLY A 276 -9.18 -19.85 -12.05
N GLY A 277 -8.92 -19.98 -10.74
CA GLY A 277 -7.65 -19.60 -10.13
C GLY A 277 -6.46 -20.39 -10.70
N ALA A 278 -6.60 -21.69 -10.89
CA ALA A 278 -5.56 -22.52 -11.50
C ALA A 278 -5.24 -22.10 -12.95
N LEU A 279 -6.28 -21.83 -13.76
CA LEU A 279 -6.10 -21.30 -15.11
C LEU A 279 -5.51 -19.89 -15.09
N GLY A 280 -5.90 -19.06 -14.12
CA GLY A 280 -5.33 -17.74 -13.89
C GLY A 280 -3.83 -17.81 -13.57
N ALA A 281 -3.43 -18.70 -12.67
CA ALA A 281 -2.03 -18.98 -12.34
C ALA A 281 -1.22 -19.40 -13.59
N ILE A 282 -1.75 -20.33 -14.39
CA ILE A 282 -1.13 -20.73 -15.66
C ILE A 282 -1.02 -19.56 -16.63
N THR A 283 -2.07 -18.74 -16.73
CA THR A 283 -2.10 -17.54 -17.59
C THR A 283 -1.04 -16.54 -17.15
N LEU A 284 -0.93 -16.25 -15.86
CA LEU A 284 0.05 -15.33 -15.32
C LEU A 284 1.47 -15.81 -15.58
N VAL A 285 1.77 -17.09 -15.32
CA VAL A 285 3.07 -17.69 -15.61
C VAL A 285 3.39 -17.60 -17.11
N ALA A 286 2.44 -17.94 -17.98
CA ALA A 286 2.64 -17.86 -19.43
C ALA A 286 2.90 -16.41 -19.90
N LEU A 287 2.13 -15.44 -19.40
CA LEU A 287 2.30 -14.02 -19.71
C LEU A 287 3.62 -13.47 -19.15
N TYR A 288 4.03 -13.90 -17.96
CA TYR A 288 5.32 -13.55 -17.37
C TYR A 288 6.46 -14.03 -18.26
N PHE A 289 6.48 -15.31 -18.65
CA PHE A 289 7.48 -15.83 -19.59
C PHE A 289 7.47 -15.08 -20.92
N PHE A 290 6.31 -14.74 -21.48
CA PHE A 290 6.21 -13.97 -22.72
C PHE A 290 6.75 -12.53 -22.59
N THR A 291 6.53 -11.91 -21.43
CA THR A 291 6.90 -10.51 -21.18
C THR A 291 8.38 -10.36 -20.82
N PHE A 292 8.95 -11.28 -20.04
CA PHE A 292 10.27 -11.15 -19.40
C PHE A 292 11.39 -12.01 -19.99
N THR A 293 11.13 -12.84 -21.02
CA THR A 293 12.20 -13.58 -21.73
C THR A 293 12.97 -12.74 -22.77
N GLY A 294 13.04 -11.41 -22.61
CA GLY A 294 13.81 -10.51 -23.46
C GLY A 294 14.16 -9.21 -22.73
N SER A 295 15.34 -8.66 -23.01
CA SER A 295 15.98 -7.48 -22.39
C SER A 295 15.07 -6.28 -22.09
N ASP A 296 15.45 -5.50 -21.06
CA ASP A 296 14.85 -4.27 -20.53
C ASP A 296 13.91 -3.53 -21.48
N ARG A 297 12.62 -3.88 -21.43
CA ARG A 297 11.59 -3.23 -22.25
C ARG A 297 11.02 -2.03 -21.50
N PRO A 298 10.83 -0.87 -22.16
CA PRO A 298 10.38 0.39 -21.54
C PRO A 298 8.95 0.38 -20.95
N PHE A 299 8.31 -0.77 -20.81
CA PHE A 299 6.96 -0.93 -20.25
C PHE A 299 6.80 -2.26 -19.48
N ALA A 300 7.89 -2.92 -19.09
CA ALA A 300 7.84 -4.28 -18.54
C ALA A 300 6.94 -4.38 -17.29
N ARG A 301 6.99 -3.39 -16.39
CA ARG A 301 6.13 -3.35 -15.19
C ARG A 301 4.66 -3.06 -15.50
N VAL A 302 4.38 -2.11 -16.40
CA VAL A 302 3.02 -1.87 -16.88
C VAL A 302 2.45 -3.15 -17.50
N ALA A 303 3.23 -3.86 -18.32
CA ALA A 303 2.83 -5.14 -18.90
C ALA A 303 2.60 -6.21 -17.84
N LEU A 304 3.41 -6.26 -16.78
CA LEU A 304 3.20 -7.16 -15.64
C LEU A 304 1.89 -6.86 -14.90
N GLY A 305 1.57 -5.59 -14.62
CA GLY A 305 0.31 -5.19 -14.00
C GLY A 305 -0.90 -5.62 -14.83
N VAL A 306 -0.87 -5.35 -16.14
CA VAL A 306 -1.90 -5.79 -17.08
C VAL A 306 -2.00 -7.32 -17.14
N ALA A 307 -0.87 -8.04 -17.09
CA ALA A 307 -0.86 -9.50 -17.07
C ALA A 307 -1.48 -10.08 -15.79
N THR A 308 -1.20 -9.48 -14.63
CA THR A 308 -1.81 -9.83 -13.35
C THR A 308 -3.33 -9.64 -13.40
N ASN A 309 -3.80 -8.52 -13.95
CA ASN A 309 -5.23 -8.29 -14.14
C ASN A 309 -5.86 -9.28 -15.14
N ALA A 310 -5.17 -9.58 -16.24
CA ALA A 310 -5.61 -10.56 -17.23
C ALA A 310 -5.72 -11.99 -16.65
N ALA A 311 -4.93 -12.31 -15.62
CA ALA A 311 -4.99 -13.61 -14.93
C ALA A 311 -6.33 -13.85 -14.21
N PHE A 312 -7.15 -12.81 -13.98
CA PHE A 312 -8.51 -12.99 -13.47
C PHE A 312 -9.52 -13.39 -14.56
N LEU A 313 -9.24 -13.17 -15.84
CA LEU A 313 -10.19 -13.47 -16.93
C LEU A 313 -10.69 -14.93 -16.93
N PRO A 314 -9.86 -15.96 -16.73
CA PRO A 314 -10.34 -17.35 -16.67
C PRO A 314 -11.40 -17.58 -15.59
N VAL A 315 -11.22 -17.02 -14.38
CA VAL A 315 -12.23 -17.17 -13.31
C VAL A 315 -13.52 -16.41 -13.64
N LEU A 316 -13.43 -15.23 -14.25
CA LEU A 316 -14.61 -14.46 -14.67
C LEU A 316 -15.40 -15.17 -15.78
N LEU A 317 -14.70 -15.75 -16.77
CA LEU A 317 -15.31 -16.51 -17.85
C LEU A 317 -16.01 -17.78 -17.32
N LEU A 318 -15.38 -18.49 -16.38
CA LEU A 318 -15.99 -19.64 -15.74
C LEU A 318 -17.18 -19.24 -14.85
N ALA A 319 -17.08 -18.15 -14.10
CA ALA A 319 -18.17 -17.63 -13.28
C ALA A 319 -19.39 -17.28 -14.13
N ARG A 320 -19.18 -16.57 -15.25
CA ARG A 320 -20.24 -16.28 -16.22
C ARG A 320 -20.93 -17.55 -16.71
N ARG A 321 -20.16 -18.51 -17.24
CA ARG A 321 -20.69 -19.73 -17.89
C ARG A 321 -21.28 -20.75 -16.92
N ARG A 322 -20.78 -20.82 -15.69
CA ARG A 322 -21.12 -21.91 -14.74
C ARG A 322 -21.94 -21.45 -13.54
N LEU A 323 -21.98 -20.17 -13.23
CA LEU A 323 -22.73 -19.62 -12.10
C LEU A 323 -23.88 -18.74 -12.57
N LEU A 324 -23.60 -17.74 -13.40
CA LEU A 324 -24.56 -16.69 -13.75
C LEU A 324 -25.52 -17.10 -14.87
N GLU A 325 -25.00 -17.56 -16.01
CA GLU A 325 -25.82 -17.98 -17.16
C GLU A 325 -26.82 -19.10 -16.80
N PRO A 326 -26.43 -20.18 -16.06
CA PRO A 326 -27.37 -21.21 -15.63
C PRO A 326 -28.43 -20.73 -14.63
N SER A 327 -28.16 -19.61 -13.94
CA SER A 327 -29.11 -18.99 -13.00
C SER A 327 -30.03 -17.98 -13.70
N GLY A 328 -29.87 -17.75 -15.00
CA GLY A 328 -30.63 -16.76 -15.76
C GLY A 328 -30.33 -15.30 -15.38
N VAL A 329 -29.20 -15.05 -14.69
CA VAL A 329 -28.85 -13.71 -14.20
C VAL A 329 -27.75 -13.09 -15.08
N PRO A 330 -27.95 -11.87 -15.62
CA PRO A 330 -26.91 -11.16 -16.36
C PRO A 330 -25.66 -10.91 -15.51
N PHE A 331 -24.47 -10.90 -16.11
CA PHE A 331 -23.20 -10.76 -15.39
C PHE A 331 -23.14 -9.50 -14.52
N ALA A 332 -23.48 -8.34 -15.09
CA ALA A 332 -23.43 -7.07 -14.38
C ALA A 332 -24.47 -6.98 -13.25
N GLU A 333 -25.64 -7.61 -13.42
CA GLU A 333 -26.69 -7.62 -12.39
C GLU A 333 -26.35 -8.59 -11.26
N GLY A 334 -25.90 -9.80 -11.58
CA GLY A 334 -25.59 -10.83 -10.59
C GLY A 334 -24.40 -10.52 -9.70
N LEU A 335 -23.56 -9.57 -10.12
CA LEU A 335 -22.43 -9.05 -9.35
C LEU A 335 -22.69 -7.64 -8.79
N GLY A 336 -23.82 -7.00 -9.11
CA GLY A 336 -24.16 -5.69 -8.57
C GLY A 336 -23.32 -4.54 -9.12
N LEU A 337 -22.91 -4.65 -10.39
CA LEU A 337 -22.22 -3.60 -11.14
C LEU A 337 -23.20 -2.54 -11.69
N MET A 338 -24.51 -2.80 -11.64
CA MET A 338 -25.56 -1.86 -12.06
C MET A 338 -26.31 -1.30 -10.85
N PRO A 339 -26.42 0.04 -10.70
CA PRO A 339 -27.24 0.62 -9.65
C PRO A 339 -28.73 0.46 -10.00
N ALA A 340 -29.57 0.23 -8.99
CA ALA A 340 -31.01 0.27 -9.13
C ALA A 340 -31.50 1.71 -9.37
N ALA A 341 -32.77 1.88 -9.78
CA ALA A 341 -33.37 3.21 -9.99
C ALA A 341 -33.24 4.09 -8.72
N GLY A 342 -32.63 5.28 -8.87
CA GLY A 342 -32.33 6.19 -7.76
C GLY A 342 -31.13 5.81 -6.88
N GLY A 343 -30.43 4.70 -7.20
CA GLY A 343 -29.25 4.20 -6.50
C GLY A 343 -28.02 5.09 -6.67
N MET A 344 -27.90 5.85 -7.76
CA MET A 344 -26.73 6.68 -8.05
C MET A 344 -26.48 7.78 -6.99
N ARG A 345 -27.54 8.45 -6.51
CA ARG A 345 -27.40 9.43 -5.43
C ARG A 345 -26.98 8.78 -4.12
N ARG A 346 -27.46 7.56 -3.85
CA ARG A 346 -27.09 6.79 -2.65
C ARG A 346 -25.65 6.29 -2.75
N LEU A 347 -25.19 5.94 -3.96
CA LEU A 347 -23.82 5.54 -4.22
C LEU A 347 -22.83 6.59 -3.73
N LEU A 348 -23.02 7.86 -4.07
CA LEU A 348 -22.13 8.93 -3.58
C LEU A 348 -22.08 8.98 -2.04
N PHE A 349 -23.22 8.90 -1.37
CA PHE A 349 -23.27 8.95 0.09
C PHE A 349 -22.61 7.73 0.74
N VAL A 350 -22.92 6.53 0.24
CA VAL A 350 -22.31 5.30 0.76
C VAL A 350 -20.81 5.29 0.47
N PHE A 351 -20.38 5.69 -0.73
CA PHE A 351 -18.97 5.84 -1.07
C PHE A 351 -18.26 6.77 -0.09
N LEU A 352 -18.77 7.97 0.16
CA LEU A 352 -18.15 8.90 1.12
C LEU A 352 -18.08 8.32 2.54
N ALA A 353 -19.13 7.62 2.98
CA ALA A 353 -19.15 6.98 4.29
C ALA A 353 -18.15 5.82 4.39
N VAL A 354 -18.08 4.96 3.37
CA VAL A 354 -17.13 3.85 3.29
C VAL A 354 -15.70 4.39 3.22
N LEU A 355 -15.42 5.36 2.35
CA LEU A 355 -14.11 5.99 2.25
C LEU A 355 -13.68 6.58 3.60
N SER A 356 -14.55 7.33 4.28
CA SER A 356 -14.22 7.90 5.60
C SER A 356 -13.96 6.85 6.67
N LEU A 357 -14.75 5.76 6.70
CA LEU A 357 -14.51 4.64 7.62
C LEU A 357 -13.19 3.92 7.30
N GLY A 358 -12.84 3.80 6.02
CA GLY A 358 -11.56 3.26 5.56
C GLY A 358 -10.41 4.09 6.11
N GLN A 359 -10.43 5.40 5.85
CA GLN A 359 -9.41 6.35 6.28
C GLN A 359 -9.28 6.43 7.82
N LEU A 360 -10.39 6.48 8.56
CA LEU A 360 -10.36 6.45 10.03
C LEU A 360 -9.74 5.16 10.58
N GLY A 361 -10.05 4.01 9.97
CA GLY A 361 -9.45 2.75 10.36
C GLY A 361 -7.96 2.70 10.03
N GLY A 362 -7.55 3.22 8.87
CA GLY A 362 -6.14 3.37 8.48
C GLY A 362 -5.34 4.18 9.50
N VAL A 363 -5.81 5.38 9.85
CA VAL A 363 -5.19 6.23 10.88
C VAL A 363 -5.13 5.52 12.24
N ALA A 364 -6.19 4.80 12.63
CA ALA A 364 -6.20 4.07 13.89
C ALA A 364 -5.18 2.91 13.91
N ILE A 365 -5.06 2.18 12.80
CA ILE A 365 -4.11 1.07 12.63
C ILE A 365 -2.68 1.59 12.68
N ASP A 366 -2.38 2.65 11.94
CA ASP A 366 -1.09 3.32 11.89
C ASP A 366 -0.67 3.86 13.28
N LEU A 367 -1.57 4.57 13.96
CA LEU A 367 -1.32 5.05 15.32
C LEU A 367 -1.13 3.90 16.33
N ALA A 368 -1.83 2.77 16.16
CA ALA A 368 -1.63 1.58 16.99
C ALA A 368 -0.29 0.91 16.69
N GLY A 369 0.09 0.80 15.41
CA GLY A 369 1.36 0.23 14.95
C GLY A 369 2.56 0.98 15.52
N ARG A 370 2.55 2.32 15.42
CA ARG A 370 3.61 3.17 15.99
C ARG A 370 3.82 2.95 17.49
N ARG A 371 2.75 2.75 18.27
CA ARG A 371 2.87 2.50 19.73
C ARG A 371 3.57 1.20 20.08
N VAL A 372 3.60 0.23 19.16
CA VAL A 372 4.28 -1.06 19.36
C VAL A 372 5.54 -1.19 18.50
N GLY A 373 6.02 -0.09 17.89
CA GLY A 373 7.22 -0.07 17.07
C GLY A 373 7.08 -0.77 15.72
N LEU A 374 5.86 -0.90 15.19
CA LEU A 374 5.62 -1.40 13.84
C LEU A 374 5.49 -0.23 12.87
N THR A 375 6.27 -0.28 11.78
CA THR A 375 6.18 0.66 10.67
C THR A 375 6.04 -0.08 9.33
N ALA A 376 5.62 0.63 8.29
CA ALA A 376 5.53 0.08 6.95
C ALA A 376 6.91 0.17 6.28
N HIS A 377 7.40 -0.96 5.75
CA HIS A 377 8.68 -0.94 5.06
C HIS A 377 8.61 -0.10 3.77
N TRP A 378 9.64 0.68 3.45
CA TRP A 378 9.63 1.61 2.32
C TRP A 378 9.38 0.93 0.96
N THR A 379 9.83 -0.32 0.81
CA THR A 379 9.59 -1.15 -0.39
C THR A 379 8.10 -1.47 -0.62
N GLU A 380 7.24 -1.38 0.40
CA GLU A 380 5.82 -1.74 0.29
C GLU A 380 4.99 -0.71 -0.47
N TRP A 381 5.40 0.57 -0.40
CA TRP A 381 4.66 1.69 -0.96
C TRP A 381 5.43 2.46 -2.03
N PHE A 382 6.75 2.27 -2.13
CA PHE A 382 7.54 2.91 -3.18
C PHE A 382 7.25 2.28 -4.55
N ASP A 383 6.89 3.13 -5.52
CA ASP A 383 6.74 2.74 -6.92
C ASP A 383 7.66 3.59 -7.81
N ARG A 384 8.62 2.92 -8.46
CA ARG A 384 9.62 3.56 -9.34
C ARG A 384 9.00 4.21 -10.57
N ASP A 385 7.96 3.62 -11.15
CA ASP A 385 7.30 4.18 -12.34
C ASP A 385 6.57 5.48 -11.99
N LEU A 386 5.94 5.55 -10.82
CA LEU A 386 5.35 6.78 -10.30
C LEU A 386 6.42 7.82 -9.92
N ALA A 387 7.47 7.40 -9.22
CA ALA A 387 8.50 8.29 -8.71
C ALA A 387 9.28 9.00 -9.84
N TRP A 388 9.68 8.29 -10.89
CA TRP A 388 10.48 8.87 -11.97
C TRP A 388 10.32 8.21 -13.35
N GLY A 389 9.31 7.36 -13.55
CA GLY A 389 8.99 6.84 -14.89
C GLY A 389 8.52 7.95 -15.85
N PRO A 390 8.63 7.79 -17.18
CA PRO A 390 8.12 8.75 -18.15
C PRO A 390 6.62 9.06 -17.95
N PRO A 391 6.10 10.25 -18.32
CA PRO A 391 4.71 10.62 -18.07
C PRO A 391 3.67 9.62 -18.62
N LEU A 392 3.94 9.01 -19.76
CA LEU A 392 3.08 7.95 -20.31
C LEU A 392 3.05 6.71 -19.41
N VAL A 393 4.21 6.26 -18.92
CA VAL A 393 4.33 5.10 -18.02
C VAL A 393 3.56 5.38 -16.73
N VAL A 394 3.72 6.57 -16.13
CA VAL A 394 2.95 7.00 -14.96
C VAL A 394 1.45 6.93 -15.22
N GLY A 395 0.99 7.50 -16.34
CA GLY A 395 -0.43 7.50 -16.70
C GLY A 395 -1.00 6.08 -16.84
N LEU A 396 -0.22 5.15 -17.41
CA LEU A 396 -0.61 3.75 -17.54
C LEU A 396 -0.58 3.01 -16.19
N THR A 397 0.42 3.23 -15.35
CA THR A 397 0.50 2.68 -13.99
C THR A 397 -0.68 3.16 -13.16
N VAL A 398 -0.98 4.46 -13.17
CA VAL A 398 -2.15 5.03 -12.47
C VAL A 398 -3.45 4.42 -13.00
N LEU A 399 -3.61 4.30 -14.32
CA LEU A 399 -4.82 3.67 -14.90
C LEU A 399 -4.99 2.22 -14.44
N ASP A 400 -3.91 1.44 -14.43
CA ASP A 400 -3.93 0.05 -13.98
C ASP A 400 -4.26 -0.04 -12.48
N THR A 401 -3.49 0.64 -11.63
CA THR A 401 -3.61 0.59 -10.17
C THR A 401 -4.91 1.21 -9.65
N VAL A 402 -5.43 2.27 -10.28
CA VAL A 402 -6.62 3.00 -9.79
C VAL A 402 -7.92 2.49 -10.40
N VAL A 403 -7.88 1.93 -11.62
CA VAL A 403 -9.11 1.55 -12.34
C VAL A 403 -9.18 0.05 -12.58
N LEU A 404 -8.18 -0.53 -13.26
CA LEU A 404 -8.25 -1.94 -13.68
C LEU A 404 -8.19 -2.87 -12.47
N THR A 405 -7.18 -2.70 -11.62
CA THR A 405 -6.95 -3.56 -10.45
C THR A 405 -8.14 -3.56 -9.50
N PRO A 406 -8.68 -2.41 -9.04
CA PRO A 406 -9.85 -2.41 -8.15
C PRO A 406 -11.09 -3.07 -8.77
N VAL A 407 -11.32 -2.90 -10.08
CA VAL A 407 -12.47 -3.53 -10.75
C VAL A 407 -12.34 -5.05 -10.75
N PHE A 408 -11.18 -5.58 -11.17
CA PHE A 408 -10.97 -7.03 -11.22
C PHE A 408 -10.98 -7.64 -9.83
N GLU A 409 -10.27 -7.04 -8.88
CA GLU A 409 -10.17 -7.54 -7.52
C GLU A 409 -11.52 -7.52 -6.80
N GLU A 410 -12.30 -6.45 -6.88
CA GLU A 410 -13.61 -6.42 -6.21
C GLU A 410 -14.59 -7.42 -6.82
N ILE A 411 -14.58 -7.61 -8.15
CA ILE A 411 -15.40 -8.64 -8.80
C ILE A 411 -15.01 -10.03 -8.28
N VAL A 412 -13.71 -10.34 -8.18
CA VAL A 412 -13.25 -11.67 -7.77
C VAL A 412 -13.42 -11.87 -6.27
N PHE A 413 -12.88 -11.00 -5.43
CA PHE A 413 -12.87 -11.16 -3.99
C PHE A 413 -14.25 -10.92 -3.37
N ARG A 414 -14.98 -9.86 -3.75
CA ARG A 414 -16.28 -9.56 -3.15
C ARG A 414 -17.41 -10.22 -3.94
N GLY A 415 -17.37 -10.08 -5.27
CA GLY A 415 -18.40 -10.63 -6.15
C GLY A 415 -18.44 -12.17 -6.19
N LEU A 416 -17.28 -12.85 -6.11
CA LEU A 416 -17.21 -14.32 -6.22
C LEU A 416 -16.77 -15.02 -4.93
N VAL A 417 -15.64 -14.65 -4.32
CA VAL A 417 -15.10 -15.33 -3.13
C VAL A 417 -16.01 -15.11 -1.93
N PHE A 418 -16.24 -13.87 -1.52
CA PHE A 418 -17.16 -13.52 -0.43
C PHE A 418 -18.56 -14.08 -0.68
N ALA A 419 -19.14 -13.85 -1.87
CA ALA A 419 -20.49 -14.32 -2.20
C ALA A 419 -20.62 -15.85 -2.12
N THR A 420 -19.58 -16.59 -2.51
CA THR A 420 -19.55 -18.07 -2.39
C THR A 420 -19.43 -18.51 -0.93
N LEU A 421 -18.54 -17.88 -0.15
CA LEU A 421 -18.33 -18.18 1.27
C LEU A 421 -19.59 -17.86 2.10
N ARG A 422 -20.33 -16.80 1.72
CA ARG A 422 -21.57 -16.35 2.36
C ARG A 422 -22.65 -17.43 2.45
N ARG A 423 -22.62 -18.43 1.56
CA ARG A 423 -23.53 -19.59 1.57
C ARG A 423 -23.30 -20.55 2.73
N ARG A 424 -22.06 -20.64 3.25
CA ARG A 424 -21.67 -21.60 4.30
C ARG A 424 -21.35 -20.92 5.64
N PHE A 425 -20.72 -19.75 5.60
CA PHE A 425 -20.10 -19.14 6.79
C PHE A 425 -20.86 -17.91 7.33
N GLY A 426 -22.02 -17.57 6.78
CA GLY A 426 -22.74 -16.35 7.16
C GLY A 426 -21.99 -15.08 6.71
N VAL A 427 -22.47 -13.90 7.13
CA VAL A 427 -21.78 -12.62 6.83
C VAL A 427 -20.40 -12.55 7.49
N PRO A 428 -20.27 -12.74 8.83
CA PRO A 428 -19.02 -12.45 9.51
C PRO A 428 -17.89 -13.39 9.06
N GLY A 429 -18.18 -14.69 8.96
CA GLY A 429 -17.20 -15.67 8.51
C GLY A 429 -16.78 -15.47 7.06
N ALA A 430 -17.71 -15.13 6.16
CA ALA A 430 -17.38 -14.84 4.77
C ALA A 430 -16.55 -13.56 4.62
N ALA A 431 -16.87 -12.50 5.38
CA ALA A 431 -16.11 -11.26 5.39
C ALA A 431 -14.69 -11.48 5.91
N LEU A 432 -14.52 -12.15 7.05
CA LEU A 432 -13.21 -12.45 7.65
C LEU A 432 -12.34 -13.29 6.70
N LEU A 433 -12.88 -14.36 6.14
CA LEU A 433 -12.13 -15.23 5.22
C LEU A 433 -11.79 -14.52 3.91
N SER A 434 -12.73 -13.79 3.31
CA SER A 434 -12.47 -13.07 2.06
C SER A 434 -11.46 -11.94 2.25
N ALA A 435 -11.58 -11.16 3.33
CA ALA A 435 -10.62 -10.11 3.67
C ALA A 435 -9.24 -10.67 4.00
N GLY A 436 -9.19 -11.81 4.70
CA GLY A 436 -7.94 -12.50 5.02
C GLY A 436 -7.22 -12.99 3.77
N ILE A 437 -7.92 -13.68 2.87
CA ILE A 437 -7.33 -14.13 1.59
C ILE A 437 -6.84 -12.92 0.79
N PHE A 438 -7.61 -11.84 0.74
CA PHE A 438 -7.25 -10.59 0.06
C PHE A 438 -5.97 -9.97 0.64
N ALA A 439 -5.90 -9.80 1.95
CA ALA A 439 -4.74 -9.20 2.62
C ALA A 439 -3.47 -10.07 2.53
N ILE A 440 -3.60 -11.40 2.63
CA ILE A 440 -2.47 -12.33 2.43
C ILE A 440 -1.92 -12.19 1.00
N ALA A 441 -2.79 -12.08 -0.01
CA ALA A 441 -2.37 -11.98 -1.40
C ALA A 441 -1.58 -10.69 -1.73
N HIS A 442 -1.69 -9.65 -0.91
CA HIS A 442 -0.87 -8.44 -1.05
C HIS A 442 0.54 -8.61 -0.49
N GLY A 443 0.70 -9.53 0.48
CA GLY A 443 1.94 -9.86 1.20
C GLY A 443 2.78 -8.70 1.69
N TYR A 444 2.08 -7.66 2.16
CA TYR A 444 2.66 -6.62 2.99
C TYR A 444 3.14 -7.15 4.34
N GLY A 445 3.94 -6.34 5.03
CA GLY A 445 4.28 -6.54 6.43
C GLY A 445 3.05 -6.41 7.33
N VAL A 446 3.26 -6.53 8.65
CA VAL A 446 2.17 -6.60 9.64
C VAL A 446 1.21 -5.40 9.53
N LEU A 447 1.76 -4.19 9.38
CA LEU A 447 0.95 -2.97 9.34
C LEU A 447 0.14 -2.86 8.04
N GLY A 448 0.78 -3.09 6.88
CA GLY A 448 0.10 -3.09 5.59
C GLY A 448 -0.94 -4.21 5.48
N PHE A 449 -0.66 -5.39 6.04
CA PHE A 449 -1.64 -6.47 6.15
C PHE A 449 -2.87 -6.03 6.93
N ALA A 450 -2.69 -5.40 8.11
CA ALA A 450 -3.80 -4.94 8.93
C ALA A 450 -4.66 -3.89 8.21
N ALA A 451 -4.03 -2.96 7.48
CA ALA A 451 -4.72 -1.94 6.69
C ALA A 451 -5.54 -2.56 5.55
N VAL A 452 -4.94 -3.44 4.73
CA VAL A 452 -5.64 -4.12 3.63
C VAL A 452 -6.74 -5.04 4.15
N PHE A 453 -6.52 -5.73 5.28
CA PHE A 453 -7.53 -6.56 5.92
C PHE A 453 -8.73 -5.74 6.39
N TRP A 454 -8.51 -4.57 6.98
CA TRP A 454 -9.56 -3.63 7.37
C TRP A 454 -10.41 -3.19 6.17
N SER A 455 -9.75 -2.73 5.10
CA SER A 455 -10.41 -2.38 3.84
C SER A 455 -11.18 -3.58 3.25
N GLY A 456 -10.58 -4.77 3.33
CA GLY A 456 -11.17 -6.09 3.16
C GLY A 456 -12.57 -6.23 3.73
N LEU A 457 -12.63 -6.10 5.05
CA LEU A 457 -13.86 -6.23 5.84
C LEU A 457 -14.88 -5.16 5.49
N LEU A 458 -14.42 -3.92 5.35
CA LEU A 458 -15.28 -2.78 5.10
C LEU A 458 -15.96 -2.88 3.73
N TRP A 459 -15.23 -3.27 2.69
CA TRP A 459 -15.77 -3.45 1.34
C TRP A 459 -16.69 -4.68 1.24
N ALA A 460 -16.42 -5.75 1.99
CA ALA A 460 -17.33 -6.88 2.10
C ALA A 460 -18.65 -6.48 2.81
N TRP A 461 -18.55 -5.69 3.88
CA TRP A 461 -19.71 -5.11 4.56
C TRP A 461 -20.51 -4.18 3.65
N ALA A 462 -19.84 -3.30 2.90
CA ALA A 462 -20.48 -2.40 1.95
C ALA A 462 -21.23 -3.19 0.86
N TYR A 463 -20.63 -4.25 0.34
CA TYR A 463 -21.28 -5.11 -0.65
C TYR A 463 -22.53 -5.82 -0.09
N GLU A 464 -22.44 -6.44 1.08
CA GLU A 464 -23.58 -7.10 1.74
C GLU A 464 -24.73 -6.12 2.02
N ARG A 465 -24.41 -4.91 2.49
CA ARG A 465 -25.42 -3.90 2.86
C ARG A 465 -26.08 -3.26 1.65
N THR A 466 -25.32 -3.06 0.58
CA THR A 466 -25.78 -2.24 -0.55
C THR A 466 -26.29 -3.07 -1.72
N GLY A 467 -25.94 -4.35 -1.79
CA GLY A 467 -26.20 -5.21 -2.93
C GLY A 467 -25.53 -4.72 -4.22
N SER A 468 -24.43 -3.96 -4.10
CA SER A 468 -23.68 -3.42 -5.23
C SER A 468 -22.18 -3.41 -4.94
N LEU A 469 -21.36 -3.78 -5.92
CA LEU A 469 -19.90 -3.68 -5.83
C LEU A 469 -19.39 -2.25 -6.05
N LEU A 470 -20.21 -1.35 -6.59
CA LEU A 470 -19.78 0.01 -6.96
C LEU A 470 -19.20 0.82 -5.78
N PRO A 471 -19.76 0.79 -4.55
CA PRO A 471 -19.15 1.49 -3.42
C PRO A 471 -17.76 0.94 -3.08
N SER A 472 -17.59 -0.38 -3.13
CA SER A 472 -16.33 -1.06 -2.84
C SER A 472 -15.28 -0.73 -3.91
N ILE A 473 -15.65 -0.85 -5.19
CA ILE A 473 -14.79 -0.48 -6.34
C ILE A 473 -14.36 0.98 -6.24
N ALA A 474 -15.31 1.89 -5.99
CA ALA A 474 -15.02 3.32 -5.90
C ALA A 474 -14.12 3.66 -4.71
N SER A 475 -14.34 3.04 -3.55
CA SER A 475 -13.52 3.28 -2.36
C SER A 475 -12.11 2.72 -2.52
N HIS A 476 -11.99 1.51 -3.08
CA HIS A 476 -10.70 0.90 -3.41
C HIS A 476 -9.92 1.74 -4.45
N ALA A 477 -10.59 2.18 -5.52
CA ALA A 477 -10.00 3.09 -6.49
C ALA A 477 -9.54 4.41 -5.86
N ALA A 478 -10.34 4.98 -4.95
CA ALA A 478 -9.98 6.21 -4.24
C ALA A 478 -8.76 6.01 -3.32
N ASP A 479 -8.68 4.91 -2.57
CA ASP A 479 -7.54 4.58 -1.72
C ASP A 479 -6.26 4.41 -2.56
N ASN A 480 -6.34 3.69 -3.69
CA ASN A 480 -5.21 3.50 -4.61
C ASN A 480 -4.79 4.82 -5.28
N LEU A 481 -5.75 5.68 -5.63
CA LEU A 481 -5.48 7.00 -6.18
C LEU A 481 -4.76 7.88 -5.16
N MET A 482 -5.21 7.88 -3.91
CA MET A 482 -4.57 8.63 -2.83
C MET A 482 -3.13 8.15 -2.61
N ALA A 483 -2.89 6.84 -2.54
CA ALA A 483 -1.55 6.27 -2.42
C ALA A 483 -0.65 6.67 -3.60
N SER A 484 -1.15 6.54 -4.84
CA SER A 484 -0.40 6.90 -6.05
C SER A 484 -0.08 8.40 -6.10
N LEU A 485 -1.04 9.25 -5.73
CA LEU A 485 -0.83 10.70 -5.68
C LEU A 485 0.17 11.08 -4.59
N SER A 486 0.14 10.42 -3.42
CA SER A 486 1.12 10.67 -2.36
C SER A 486 2.55 10.41 -2.85
N VAL A 487 2.79 9.29 -3.55
CA VAL A 487 4.09 8.99 -4.16
C VAL A 487 4.50 10.05 -5.19
N VAL A 488 3.60 10.39 -6.13
CA VAL A 488 3.90 11.38 -7.17
C VAL A 488 4.16 12.76 -6.58
N LEU A 489 3.35 13.22 -5.63
CA LEU A 489 3.48 14.55 -5.05
C LEU A 489 4.70 14.69 -4.14
N ALA A 490 5.07 13.61 -3.43
CA ALA A 490 6.20 13.59 -2.50
C ALA A 490 7.54 13.37 -3.20
N LEU A 491 7.61 12.46 -4.19
CA LEU A 491 8.88 12.01 -4.74
C LEU A 491 9.22 12.59 -6.11
N ARG A 492 8.20 12.94 -6.92
CA ARG A 492 8.40 13.38 -8.30
C ARG A 492 8.67 14.88 -8.40
N VAL A 493 9.66 15.24 -9.21
CA VAL A 493 10.06 16.63 -9.54
C VAL A 493 9.69 16.97 -10.97
#